data_AF-A0A4Q3YQ45-F1
#
_entry.id   AF-A0A4Q3YQ45-F1
#
_cell.length_a   1.000
_cell.length_b   1.000
_cell.length_c   1.000
_cell.angle_alpha   90.00
_cell.angle_beta   90.00
_cell.angle_gamma   90.00
#
_symmetry.space_group_name_H-M   'P 1'
#
loop_
_entity.id
_entity.type
_entity.pdbx_description
1 polymer ?
#
loop_
_entity_poly.entity_id
_entity_poly.type
_entity_poly.pdbx_seq_one_letter_code
_entity_poly.pdbx_strand_id
1 'polypeptide(L)'
;MQKSRDAISGGALRMIVLKADPPLKFPSQEDYAEAANKWARSLEAAVRRGLSGELSESEFVSLFYARVYDTNLESWVLGRARGGDLTGGPTYNDQVQARRLADFQSEFIDRFSSDLVRGRYSEEKEGPEAGLRRARAYAMQARGGANEAFVAAQEPSEAIAWIRNAKESCKDCIDLASKTWTASTLYEFPGEGHTECRFNCQCELQIIRTGIACFSREDLTPP
;
A
#
# COMPACT_ATOMS: atom_id res chain seq x y z
N MET A 1 -58.00 -1.89 54.42
CA MET A 1 -56.96 -1.01 53.84
C MET A 1 -55.59 -1.62 54.13
N GLN A 2 -55.12 -2.52 53.28
CA GLN A 2 -53.82 -3.20 53.39
C GLN A 2 -52.83 -2.46 52.49
N LYS A 3 -51.82 -1.80 53.06
CA LYS A 3 -50.74 -1.15 52.29
C LYS A 3 -49.61 -2.16 52.08
N SER A 4 -49.42 -2.58 50.83
CA SER A 4 -48.23 -3.34 50.40
C SER A 4 -46.99 -2.45 50.50
N ARG A 5 -45.94 -2.96 51.16
CA ARG A 5 -44.59 -2.40 51.18
C ARG A 5 -43.70 -3.44 50.51
N ASP A 6 -43.49 -3.27 49.22
CA ASP A 6 -42.56 -4.09 48.46
C ASP A 6 -41.12 -3.62 48.73
N ALA A 7 -40.30 -4.56 49.20
CA ALA A 7 -38.90 -4.37 49.53
C ALA A 7 -38.06 -4.29 48.25
N ILE A 8 -37.35 -3.17 48.08
CA ILE A 8 -36.34 -3.01 47.03
C ILE A 8 -35.09 -3.78 47.49
N SER A 9 -34.87 -4.96 46.91
CA SER A 9 -33.67 -5.76 47.11
C SER A 9 -32.46 -5.10 46.43
N GLY A 10 -31.39 -4.91 47.21
CA GLY A 10 -30.14 -4.33 46.74
C GLY A 10 -29.46 -5.22 45.70
N GLY A 11 -29.47 -4.77 44.45
CA GLY A 11 -28.72 -5.37 43.35
C GLY A 11 -27.23 -5.11 43.52
N ALA A 12 -26.44 -6.17 43.68
CA ALA A 12 -24.99 -6.09 43.72
C ALA A 12 -24.45 -5.52 42.39
N LEU A 13 -23.73 -4.40 42.48
CA LEU A 13 -22.95 -3.84 41.38
C LEU A 13 -21.89 -4.86 40.94
N ARG A 14 -22.16 -5.59 39.86
CA ARG A 14 -21.12 -6.33 39.15
C ARG A 14 -20.19 -5.30 38.51
N MET A 15 -18.97 -5.17 39.05
CA MET A 15 -17.90 -4.47 38.35
C MET A 15 -17.61 -5.23 37.05
N ILE A 16 -18.05 -4.65 35.93
CA ILE A 16 -17.61 -5.06 34.60
C ILE A 16 -16.15 -4.60 34.51
N VAL A 17 -15.21 -5.53 34.70
CA VAL A 17 -13.81 -5.30 34.36
C VAL A 17 -13.76 -5.25 32.84
N LEU A 18 -13.78 -4.03 32.29
CA LEU A 18 -13.49 -3.80 30.88
C LEU A 18 -12.05 -4.27 30.66
N LYS A 19 -11.89 -5.35 29.89
CA LYS A 19 -10.56 -5.73 29.41
C LYS A 19 -10.05 -4.56 28.58
N ALA A 20 -8.88 -4.05 28.92
CA ALA A 20 -8.22 -3.05 28.07
C ALA A 20 -8.04 -3.67 26.68
N ASP A 21 -8.43 -2.93 25.65
CA ASP A 21 -8.15 -3.34 24.28
C ASP A 21 -6.63 -3.50 24.11
N PRO A 22 -6.16 -4.51 23.36
CA PRO A 22 -4.76 -4.67 23.09
C PRO A 22 -4.21 -3.38 22.47
N PRO A 23 -2.95 -3.01 22.78
CA PRO A 23 -2.35 -1.81 22.21
C PRO A 23 -2.40 -1.89 20.69
N LEU A 24 -2.88 -0.82 20.05
CA LEU A 24 -2.89 -0.71 18.60
C LEU A 24 -1.45 -0.83 18.08
N LYS A 25 -1.19 -1.83 17.25
CA LYS A 25 0.13 -2.10 16.67
C LYS A 25 0.24 -1.41 15.32
N PHE A 26 1.24 -0.53 15.16
CA PHE A 26 1.60 0.01 13.86
C PHE A 26 2.09 -1.12 12.93
N PRO A 27 1.68 -1.16 11.66
CA PRO A 27 2.26 -2.08 10.70
C PRO A 27 3.78 -1.95 10.67
N SER A 28 4.48 -3.07 10.67
CA SER A 28 5.91 -3.15 10.51
C SER A 28 6.30 -3.28 9.03
N GLN A 29 7.60 -3.17 8.76
CA GLN A 29 8.14 -3.44 7.42
C GLN A 29 7.88 -4.89 6.99
N GLU A 30 7.92 -5.84 7.93
CA GLU A 30 7.60 -7.26 7.70
C GLU A 30 6.13 -7.45 7.31
N ASP A 31 5.20 -6.80 8.04
CA ASP A 31 3.76 -6.86 7.72
C ASP A 31 3.50 -6.34 6.29
N TYR A 32 4.19 -5.27 5.88
CA TYR A 32 4.08 -4.73 4.51
C TYR A 32 4.72 -5.65 3.47
N ALA A 33 5.88 -6.25 3.76
CA ALA A 33 6.54 -7.19 2.85
C ALA A 33 5.71 -8.45 2.60
N GLU A 34 5.04 -8.98 3.63
CA GLU A 34 4.09 -10.10 3.49
C GLU A 34 2.93 -9.71 2.57
N ALA A 35 2.33 -8.54 2.78
CA ALA A 35 1.24 -8.02 1.97
C ALA A 35 1.67 -7.81 0.51
N ALA A 36 2.84 -7.18 0.28
CA ALA A 36 3.39 -6.97 -1.06
C ALA A 36 3.62 -8.29 -1.82
N ASN A 37 4.12 -9.31 -1.14
CA ASN A 37 4.28 -10.65 -1.71
C ASN A 37 2.94 -11.32 -2.03
N LYS A 38 1.92 -11.14 -1.18
CA LYS A 38 0.54 -11.59 -1.46
C LYS A 38 -0.01 -10.90 -2.71
N TRP A 39 0.13 -9.59 -2.84
CA TRP A 39 -0.34 -8.82 -4.01
C TRP A 39 0.36 -9.26 -5.29
N ALA A 40 1.69 -9.40 -5.26
CA ALA A 40 2.48 -9.88 -6.39
C ALA A 40 1.98 -11.25 -6.88
N ARG A 41 1.80 -12.22 -5.98
CA ARG A 41 1.26 -13.54 -6.34
C ARG A 41 -0.14 -13.46 -6.93
N SER A 42 -0.99 -12.57 -6.42
CA SER A 42 -2.35 -12.39 -6.93
C SER A 42 -2.37 -11.84 -8.36
N LEU A 43 -1.54 -10.85 -8.65
CA LEU A 43 -1.39 -10.26 -9.99
C LEU A 43 -0.75 -11.25 -10.96
N GLU A 44 0.28 -11.99 -10.53
CA GLU A 44 0.89 -13.06 -11.33
C GLU A 44 -0.10 -14.18 -11.66
N ALA A 45 -0.95 -14.57 -10.72
CA ALA A 45 -2.00 -15.56 -10.98
C ALA A 45 -2.95 -15.09 -12.09
N ALA A 46 -3.35 -13.81 -12.09
CA ALA A 46 -4.15 -13.25 -13.19
C ALA A 46 -3.41 -13.29 -14.54
N VAL A 47 -2.10 -12.98 -14.57
CA VAL A 47 -1.29 -13.09 -15.79
C VAL A 47 -1.18 -14.53 -16.27
N ARG A 48 -0.93 -15.50 -15.39
CA ARG A 48 -0.84 -16.92 -15.78
C ARG A 48 -2.13 -17.41 -16.43
N ARG A 49 -3.29 -17.01 -15.88
CA ARG A 49 -4.61 -17.33 -16.45
C ARG A 49 -4.87 -16.62 -17.79
N GLY A 50 -4.37 -15.40 -17.96
CA GLY A 50 -4.38 -14.73 -19.26
C GLY A 50 -3.52 -15.46 -20.29
N LEU A 51 -2.28 -15.80 -19.93
CA LEU A 51 -1.32 -16.46 -20.81
C LEU A 51 -1.76 -17.87 -21.23
N SER A 52 -2.47 -18.59 -20.36
CA SER A 52 -3.03 -19.91 -20.69
C SER A 52 -4.27 -19.83 -21.57
N GLY A 53 -4.82 -18.64 -21.82
CA GLY A 53 -6.09 -18.43 -22.52
C GLY A 53 -7.32 -18.80 -21.68
N GLU A 54 -7.18 -19.01 -20.37
CA GLU A 54 -8.32 -19.24 -19.46
C GLU A 54 -9.21 -17.99 -19.34
N LEU A 55 -8.61 -16.80 -19.50
CA LEU A 55 -9.31 -15.53 -19.50
C LEU A 55 -9.28 -14.93 -20.91
N SER A 56 -10.44 -14.46 -21.39
CA SER A 56 -10.48 -13.52 -22.51
C SER A 56 -9.78 -12.21 -22.17
N GLU A 57 -9.46 -11.39 -23.17
CA GLU A 57 -8.82 -10.09 -22.96
C GLU A 57 -9.62 -9.20 -21.98
N SER A 58 -10.94 -9.10 -22.18
CA SER A 58 -11.81 -8.29 -21.31
C SER A 58 -11.89 -8.82 -19.88
N GLU A 59 -11.89 -10.15 -19.70
CA GLU A 59 -11.90 -10.76 -18.38
C GLU A 59 -10.55 -10.55 -17.67
N PHE A 60 -9.44 -10.65 -18.41
CA PHE A 60 -8.11 -10.35 -17.90
C PHE A 60 -8.02 -8.89 -17.45
N VAL A 61 -8.39 -7.92 -18.30
CA VAL A 61 -8.36 -6.49 -17.95
C VAL A 61 -9.18 -6.21 -16.70
N SER A 62 -10.42 -6.71 -16.65
CA SER A 62 -11.32 -6.50 -15.50
C SER A 62 -10.77 -7.10 -14.22
N LEU A 63 -10.29 -8.35 -14.26
CA LEU A 63 -9.71 -9.03 -13.11
C LEU A 63 -8.42 -8.34 -12.65
N PHE A 64 -7.52 -8.03 -13.59
CA PHE A 64 -6.22 -7.45 -13.29
C PHE A 64 -6.38 -6.05 -12.69
N TYR A 65 -7.27 -5.22 -13.26
CA TYR A 65 -7.63 -3.92 -12.70
C TYR A 65 -8.19 -4.05 -11.27
N ALA A 66 -9.11 -5.00 -11.03
CA ALA A 66 -9.65 -5.23 -9.68
C ALA A 66 -8.53 -5.59 -8.67
N ARG A 67 -7.56 -6.42 -9.07
CA ARG A 67 -6.39 -6.75 -8.23
C ARG A 67 -5.48 -5.56 -7.99
N VAL A 68 -5.28 -4.71 -8.99
CA VAL A 68 -4.53 -3.46 -8.85
C VAL A 68 -5.24 -2.51 -7.88
N TYR A 69 -6.57 -2.38 -7.98
CA TYR A 69 -7.36 -1.59 -7.03
C TYR A 69 -7.22 -2.12 -5.59
N ASP A 70 -7.43 -3.43 -5.37
CA ASP A 70 -7.30 -4.06 -4.05
C ASP A 70 -5.89 -3.84 -3.46
N THR A 71 -4.87 -3.98 -4.32
CA THR A 71 -3.46 -3.75 -3.96
C THR A 71 -3.23 -2.31 -3.48
N ASN A 72 -3.72 -1.31 -4.23
CA ASN A 72 -3.57 0.10 -3.84
C ASN A 72 -4.36 0.43 -2.57
N LEU A 73 -5.54 -0.17 -2.38
CA LEU A 73 -6.36 0.03 -1.18
C LEU A 73 -5.69 -0.55 0.07
N GLU A 74 -5.26 -1.82 0.01
CA GLU A 74 -4.56 -2.46 1.14
C GLU A 74 -3.26 -1.70 1.46
N SER A 75 -2.51 -1.29 0.43
CA SER A 75 -1.27 -0.51 0.58
C SER A 75 -1.49 0.85 1.23
N TRP A 76 -2.51 1.60 0.79
CA TRP A 76 -2.87 2.90 1.36
C TRP A 76 -3.26 2.78 2.85
N VAL A 77 -4.07 1.78 3.19
CA VAL A 77 -4.48 1.51 4.57
C VAL A 77 -3.27 1.20 5.46
N LEU A 78 -2.33 0.37 4.99
CA LEU A 78 -1.10 0.07 5.72
C LEU A 78 -0.23 1.32 5.91
N GLY A 79 -0.10 2.15 4.87
CA GLY A 79 0.65 3.40 4.92
C GLY A 79 0.09 4.40 5.92
N ARG A 80 -1.22 4.63 5.87
CA ARG A 80 -1.92 5.49 6.81
C ARG A 80 -1.80 4.99 8.25
N ALA A 81 -2.00 3.69 8.47
CA ALA A 81 -1.84 3.07 9.79
C ALA A 81 -0.41 3.23 10.30
N ARG A 82 0.60 3.03 9.44
CA ARG A 82 2.01 3.29 9.77
C ARG A 82 2.26 4.74 10.18
N GLY A 83 1.53 5.68 9.58
CA GLY A 83 1.60 7.11 9.86
C GLY A 83 0.95 7.53 11.19
N GLY A 84 0.16 6.67 11.84
CA GLY A 84 -0.48 7.02 13.12
C GLY A 84 -2.01 6.94 13.10
N ASP A 85 -2.64 6.92 11.93
CA ASP A 85 -4.09 6.82 11.82
C ASP A 85 -4.53 5.35 11.78
N LEU A 86 -4.91 4.89 12.96
CA LEU A 86 -5.28 3.52 13.28
C LEU A 86 -6.79 3.28 13.12
N THR A 87 -7.47 4.06 12.30
CA THR A 87 -8.87 3.79 11.92
C THR A 87 -8.97 2.36 11.39
N GLY A 88 -9.79 1.55 12.06
CA GLY A 88 -9.95 0.14 11.73
C GLY A 88 -10.48 -0.06 10.32
N GLY A 89 -9.65 -0.61 9.43
CA GLY A 89 -10.00 -0.95 8.07
C GLY A 89 -10.10 0.23 7.07
N PRO A 90 -10.52 -0.05 5.83
CA PRO A 90 -10.62 0.97 4.79
C PRO A 90 -11.76 1.97 5.04
N THR A 91 -11.45 3.25 4.88
CA THR A 91 -12.40 4.37 4.87
C THR A 91 -12.84 4.70 3.44
N TYR A 92 -13.83 5.58 3.31
CA TYR A 92 -14.22 6.12 2.00
C TYR A 92 -13.07 6.86 1.30
N ASN A 93 -12.29 7.64 2.04
CA ASN A 93 -11.16 8.38 1.45
C ASN A 93 -10.08 7.43 0.92
N ASP A 94 -9.81 6.31 1.59
CA ASP A 94 -8.85 5.31 1.07
C ASP A 94 -9.34 4.69 -0.24
N GLN A 95 -10.65 4.43 -0.36
CA GLN A 95 -11.24 3.90 -1.59
C GLN A 95 -11.10 4.89 -2.75
N VAL A 96 -11.32 6.18 -2.49
CA VAL A 96 -11.13 7.24 -3.49
C VAL A 96 -9.67 7.31 -3.95
N GLN A 97 -8.71 7.22 -3.02
CA GLN A 97 -7.29 7.26 -3.36
C GLN A 97 -6.83 6.00 -4.09
N ALA A 98 -7.27 4.81 -3.64
CA ALA A 98 -7.01 3.55 -4.32
C ALA A 98 -7.56 3.55 -5.76
N ARG A 99 -8.77 4.10 -5.94
CA ARG A 99 -9.37 4.25 -7.26
C ARG A 99 -8.57 5.19 -8.15
N ARG A 100 -8.16 6.36 -7.64
CA ARG A 100 -7.31 7.32 -8.36
C ARG A 100 -6.02 6.65 -8.85
N LEU A 101 -5.34 5.89 -7.99
CA LEU A 101 -4.11 5.19 -8.33
C LEU A 101 -4.34 4.07 -9.36
N ALA A 102 -5.41 3.29 -9.22
CA ALA A 102 -5.77 2.26 -10.18
C ALA A 102 -6.16 2.84 -11.55
N ASP A 103 -6.89 3.95 -11.58
CA ASP A 103 -7.26 4.66 -12.81
C ASP A 103 -6.02 5.22 -13.51
N PHE A 104 -5.05 5.77 -12.77
CA PHE A 104 -3.76 6.17 -13.35
C PHE A 104 -3.01 5.00 -13.98
N GLN A 105 -3.12 3.80 -13.40
CA GLN A 105 -2.49 2.58 -13.92
C GLN A 105 -3.25 1.94 -15.09
N SER A 106 -4.52 2.30 -15.31
CA SER A 106 -5.39 1.64 -16.29
C SER A 106 -4.88 1.70 -17.73
N GLU A 107 -4.31 2.83 -18.17
CA GLU A 107 -3.72 2.95 -19.51
C GLU A 107 -2.58 1.94 -19.73
N PHE A 108 -1.79 1.67 -18.69
CA PHE A 108 -0.71 0.68 -18.76
C PHE A 108 -1.23 -0.75 -18.74
N ILE A 109 -2.38 -0.99 -18.07
CA ILE A 109 -3.08 -2.28 -18.02
C ILE A 109 -3.64 -2.62 -19.41
N ASP A 110 -4.27 -1.66 -20.09
CA ASP A 110 -4.81 -1.87 -21.44
C ASP A 110 -3.69 -2.22 -22.45
N ARG A 111 -2.54 -1.54 -22.35
CA ARG A 111 -1.37 -1.91 -23.15
C ARG A 111 -0.83 -3.28 -22.77
N PHE A 112 -0.87 -3.64 -21.49
CA PHE A 112 -0.40 -4.92 -21.00
C PHE A 112 -1.28 -6.07 -21.49
N SER A 113 -2.61 -5.91 -21.49
CA SER A 113 -3.54 -6.91 -22.04
C SER A 113 -3.34 -7.10 -23.54
N SER A 114 -3.18 -6.01 -24.30
CA SER A 114 -2.94 -6.09 -25.73
C SER A 114 -1.64 -6.81 -26.06
N ASP A 115 -0.56 -6.54 -25.30
CA ASP A 115 0.71 -7.24 -25.42
C ASP A 115 0.56 -8.74 -25.13
N LEU A 116 -0.23 -9.10 -24.12
CA LEU A 116 -0.52 -10.48 -23.76
C LEU A 116 -1.26 -11.22 -24.89
N VAL A 117 -2.34 -10.64 -25.43
CA VAL A 117 -3.13 -11.22 -26.54
C VAL A 117 -2.32 -11.36 -27.83
N ARG A 118 -1.43 -10.40 -28.11
CA ARG A 118 -0.52 -10.46 -29.27
C ARG A 118 0.63 -11.46 -29.08
N GLY A 119 0.64 -12.19 -27.96
CA GLY A 119 1.64 -13.19 -27.64
C GLY A 119 3.03 -12.59 -27.44
N ARG A 120 3.15 -11.34 -26.96
CA ARG A 120 4.46 -10.73 -26.62
C ARG A 120 5.23 -11.56 -25.60
N TYR A 121 4.49 -12.18 -24.68
CA TYR A 121 4.98 -13.01 -23.58
C TYR A 121 4.90 -14.52 -23.86
N SER A 122 4.83 -14.91 -25.13
CA SER A 122 4.97 -16.33 -25.50
C SER A 122 6.45 -16.77 -25.38
N GLU A 123 6.67 -18.09 -25.35
CA GLU A 123 8.00 -18.68 -25.26
C GLU A 123 8.93 -18.25 -26.42
N GLU A 124 8.36 -17.97 -27.60
CA GLU A 124 9.11 -17.58 -28.79
C GLU A 124 9.53 -16.09 -28.81
N LYS A 125 9.07 -15.28 -27.84
CA LYS A 125 9.33 -13.84 -27.79
C LYS A 125 10.03 -13.45 -26.48
N GLU A 126 9.36 -12.73 -25.59
CA GLU A 126 9.97 -12.29 -24.32
C GLU A 126 9.86 -13.34 -23.19
N GLY A 127 9.09 -14.40 -23.41
CA GLY A 127 8.81 -15.45 -22.43
C GLY A 127 7.77 -15.06 -21.38
N PRO A 128 7.08 -16.04 -20.76
CA PRO A 128 6.07 -15.79 -19.72
C PRO A 128 6.60 -14.98 -18.53
N GLU A 129 7.87 -15.20 -18.16
CA GLU A 129 8.52 -14.51 -17.04
C GLU A 129 8.60 -12.99 -17.23
N ALA A 130 8.66 -12.49 -18.48
CA ALA A 130 8.61 -11.05 -18.72
C ALA A 130 7.23 -10.47 -18.37
N GLY A 131 6.14 -11.19 -18.65
CA GLY A 131 4.79 -10.81 -18.24
C GLY A 131 4.63 -10.80 -16.72
N LEU A 132 5.19 -11.80 -16.04
CA LEU A 132 5.17 -11.88 -14.57
C LEU A 132 5.97 -10.76 -13.91
N ARG A 133 7.17 -10.45 -14.42
CA ARG A 133 7.95 -9.29 -13.97
C ARG A 133 7.18 -7.97 -14.13
N ARG A 134 6.44 -7.81 -15.24
CA ARG A 134 5.57 -6.64 -15.45
C ARG A 134 4.42 -6.60 -14.45
N ALA A 135 3.78 -7.73 -14.13
CA ALA A 135 2.78 -7.78 -13.06
C ALA A 135 3.34 -7.39 -11.69
N ARG A 136 4.55 -7.85 -11.34
CA ARG A 136 5.22 -7.44 -10.09
C ARG A 136 5.47 -5.95 -10.01
N ALA A 137 5.72 -5.27 -11.14
CA ALA A 137 5.92 -3.83 -11.14
C ALA A 137 4.70 -3.07 -10.57
N TYR A 138 3.48 -3.52 -10.86
CA TYR A 138 2.25 -2.92 -10.29
C TYR A 138 2.20 -3.10 -8.76
N ALA A 139 2.54 -4.29 -8.24
CA ALA A 139 2.64 -4.51 -6.80
C ALA A 139 3.73 -3.64 -6.14
N MET A 140 4.88 -3.49 -6.80
CA MET A 140 5.98 -2.68 -6.28
C MET A 140 5.65 -1.18 -6.27
N GLN A 141 4.89 -0.70 -7.25
CA GLN A 141 4.45 0.69 -7.33
C GLN A 141 3.49 1.06 -6.18
N ALA A 142 2.73 0.09 -5.65
CA ALA A 142 1.81 0.31 -4.54
C ALA A 142 2.50 0.91 -3.28
N ARG A 143 3.82 0.70 -3.13
CA ARG A 143 4.60 1.32 -2.05
C ARG A 143 4.61 2.84 -2.11
N GLY A 144 4.61 3.42 -3.30
CA GLY A 144 4.46 4.87 -3.47
C GLY A 144 3.18 5.37 -2.80
N GLY A 145 2.06 4.70 -3.06
CA GLY A 145 0.76 5.00 -2.44
C GLY A 145 0.74 4.79 -0.92
N ALA A 146 1.40 3.75 -0.39
CA ALA A 146 1.54 3.60 1.06
C ALA A 146 2.35 4.74 1.68
N ASN A 147 3.44 5.16 1.02
CA ASN A 147 4.29 6.22 1.52
C ASN A 147 3.61 7.60 1.39
N GLU A 148 2.77 7.82 0.39
CA GLU A 148 1.87 8.97 0.30
C GLU A 148 0.87 8.96 1.48
N ALA A 149 0.20 7.84 1.73
CA ALA A 149 -0.76 7.69 2.82
C ALA A 149 -0.12 7.91 4.22
N PHE A 150 1.12 7.45 4.40
CA PHE A 150 1.91 7.67 5.60
C PHE A 150 2.10 9.16 5.91
N VAL A 151 2.38 9.96 4.88
CA VAL A 151 2.54 11.42 4.98
C VAL A 151 1.19 12.10 5.16
N ALA A 152 0.16 11.65 4.44
CA ALA A 152 -1.20 12.19 4.55
C ALA A 152 -1.84 11.99 5.94
N ALA A 153 -1.35 11.02 6.72
CA ALA A 153 -1.76 10.79 8.11
C ALA A 153 -1.12 11.78 9.11
N GLN A 154 -0.19 12.64 8.67
CA GLN A 154 0.47 13.62 9.53
C GLN A 154 -0.23 14.98 9.53
N GLU A 155 0.06 15.77 10.57
CA GLU A 155 -0.29 17.19 10.56
C GLU A 155 0.43 17.92 9.41
N PRO A 156 -0.20 18.91 8.76
CA PRO A 156 0.38 19.60 7.60
C PRO A 156 1.78 20.21 7.83
N SER A 157 2.10 20.57 9.07
CA SER A 157 3.38 21.15 9.49
C SER A 157 4.38 20.14 10.05
N GLU A 158 4.03 18.85 10.12
CA GLU A 158 4.92 17.80 10.62
C GLU A 158 6.18 17.73 9.75
N ALA A 159 7.36 17.70 10.39
CA ALA A 159 8.64 17.77 9.70
C ALA A 159 9.11 16.37 9.27
N ILE A 160 9.50 16.26 8.00
CA ILE A 160 9.80 14.99 7.34
C ILE A 160 11.19 15.07 6.72
N ALA A 161 12.00 14.06 6.99
CA ALA A 161 13.30 13.87 6.36
C ALA A 161 13.22 12.79 5.27
N TRP A 162 13.84 13.04 4.12
CA TRP A 162 14.04 12.03 3.09
C TRP A 162 15.37 11.32 3.35
N ILE A 163 15.32 10.05 3.74
CA ILE A 163 16.48 9.26 4.14
C ILE A 163 16.91 8.37 2.97
N ARG A 164 18.20 8.44 2.64
CA ARG A 164 18.82 7.63 1.59
C ARG A 164 19.46 6.39 2.22
N ASN A 165 18.85 5.22 2.02
CA ASN A 165 19.39 3.94 2.52
C ASN A 165 20.23 3.20 1.47
N ALA A 166 20.07 3.53 0.18
CA ALA A 166 20.81 2.89 -0.88
C ALA A 166 22.29 3.32 -0.91
N LYS A 167 23.17 2.36 -1.20
CA LYS A 167 24.57 2.63 -1.55
C LYS A 167 24.70 3.56 -2.77
N GLU A 168 23.73 3.47 -3.69
CA GLU A 168 23.62 4.32 -4.89
C GLU A 168 22.31 5.10 -4.87
N SER A 169 22.38 6.42 -5.02
CA SER A 169 21.22 7.32 -5.10
C SER A 169 21.24 8.05 -6.43
N CYS A 170 20.08 8.15 -7.10
CA CYS A 170 19.95 9.02 -8.27
C CYS A 170 20.03 10.50 -7.88
N LYS A 171 20.12 11.38 -8.89
CA LYS A 171 20.22 12.82 -8.66
C LYS A 171 19.02 13.36 -7.87
N ASP A 172 17.80 12.94 -8.22
CA ASP A 172 16.58 13.38 -7.53
C ASP A 172 16.60 13.01 -6.05
N CYS A 173 17.03 11.79 -5.72
CA CYS A 173 17.14 11.34 -4.33
C CYS A 173 18.15 12.17 -3.52
N ILE A 174 19.24 12.63 -4.15
CA ILE A 174 20.22 13.51 -3.50
C ILE A 174 19.58 14.88 -3.23
N ASP A 175 18.88 15.44 -4.22
CA ASP A 175 18.25 16.74 -4.11
C ASP A 175 17.11 16.74 -3.07
N LEU A 176 16.27 15.68 -3.06
CA LEU A 176 15.19 15.49 -2.09
C LEU A 176 15.72 15.33 -0.65
N ALA A 177 16.83 14.60 -0.47
CA ALA A 177 17.48 14.39 0.83
C ALA A 177 18.23 15.62 1.37
N SER A 178 18.44 16.64 0.54
CA SER A 178 19.14 17.87 0.95
C SER A 178 18.28 18.84 1.75
N LYS A 179 16.99 18.56 1.90
CA LYS A 179 16.00 19.46 2.51
C LYS A 179 15.18 18.73 3.57
N THR A 180 14.67 19.53 4.51
CA THR A 180 13.56 19.11 5.37
C THR A 180 12.25 19.52 4.72
N TRP A 181 11.29 18.61 4.72
CA TRP A 181 9.97 18.79 4.16
C TRP A 181 8.93 18.92 5.27
N THR A 182 7.75 19.38 4.89
CA THR A 182 6.54 19.21 5.69
C THR A 182 5.56 18.32 4.94
N ALA A 183 4.59 17.73 5.65
CA ALA A 183 3.53 16.96 5.00
C ALA A 183 2.77 17.75 3.92
N SER A 184 2.67 19.08 4.06
CA SER A 184 2.05 19.98 3.08
C SER A 184 2.94 20.40 1.90
N THR A 185 4.27 20.22 1.99
CA THR A 185 5.22 20.69 0.97
C THR A 185 5.92 19.56 0.24
N LEU A 186 5.90 18.34 0.78
CA LEU A 186 6.41 17.15 0.10
C LEU A 186 5.49 16.77 -1.07
N TYR A 187 6.06 16.65 -2.26
CA TYR A 187 5.32 16.42 -3.51
C TYR A 187 5.70 15.12 -4.22
N GLU A 188 6.61 14.34 -3.65
CA GLU A 188 7.07 13.05 -4.19
C GLU A 188 7.20 12.03 -3.06
N PHE A 189 6.95 10.75 -3.38
CA PHE A 189 7.03 9.67 -2.41
C PHE A 189 7.95 8.53 -2.91
N PRO A 190 8.83 7.96 -2.06
CA PRO A 190 9.68 6.86 -2.47
C PRO A 190 8.87 5.66 -2.99
N GLY A 191 9.16 5.23 -4.21
CA GLY A 191 8.47 4.11 -4.86
C GLY A 191 7.33 4.49 -5.81
N GLU A 192 6.95 5.76 -5.89
CA GLU A 192 5.82 6.23 -6.72
C GLU A 192 6.12 6.23 -8.22
N GLY A 193 7.40 6.42 -8.60
CA GLY A 193 7.83 6.37 -10.01
C GLY A 193 8.29 7.69 -10.63
N HIS A 194 8.27 8.80 -9.88
CA HIS A 194 8.63 10.13 -10.40
C HIS A 194 10.14 10.39 -10.45
N THR A 195 10.92 9.85 -9.50
CA THR A 195 12.39 9.93 -9.51
C THR A 195 13.01 9.08 -10.61
N GLU A 196 14.28 9.35 -10.96
CA GLU A 196 15.10 8.51 -11.87
C GLU A 196 15.15 7.04 -11.42
N CYS A 197 15.14 6.77 -10.11
CA CYS A 197 15.08 5.39 -9.57
C CYS A 197 13.72 4.70 -9.79
N ARG A 198 12.68 5.44 -10.17
CA ARG A 198 11.29 4.96 -10.35
C ARG A 198 10.78 4.22 -9.11
N PHE A 199 10.04 3.13 -9.30
CA PHE A 199 9.58 2.24 -8.22
C PHE A 199 10.71 1.44 -7.55
N ASN A 200 11.95 1.53 -8.06
CA ASN A 200 13.13 0.85 -7.50
C ASN A 200 13.87 1.66 -6.42
N CYS A 201 13.41 2.88 -6.11
CA CYS A 201 14.02 3.73 -5.08
C CYS A 201 14.05 3.04 -3.71
N GLN A 202 15.21 2.94 -3.04
CA GLN A 202 15.31 2.38 -1.68
C GLN A 202 15.26 3.44 -0.57
N CYS A 203 14.97 4.70 -0.91
CA CYS A 203 14.81 5.74 0.10
C CYS A 203 13.55 5.52 0.94
N GLU A 204 13.52 6.18 2.10
CA GLU A 204 12.38 6.22 3.01
C GLU A 204 12.11 7.66 3.45
N LEU A 205 10.92 7.89 3.96
CA LEU A 205 10.51 9.13 4.62
C LEU A 205 10.47 8.87 6.12
N GLN A 206 11.05 9.77 6.91
CA GLN A 206 11.07 9.67 8.36
C GLN A 206 10.45 10.92 8.98
N ILE A 207 9.52 10.71 9.91
CA ILE A 207 8.97 11.78 10.74
C ILE A 207 10.04 12.17 11.76
N ILE A 208 10.55 13.41 11.69
CA ILE A 208 11.71 13.83 12.51
C ILE A 208 11.39 13.76 14.00
N ARG A 209 10.16 14.13 14.39
CA ARG A 209 9.74 14.17 15.79
C ARG A 209 9.69 12.79 16.45
N THR A 210 9.25 11.77 15.71
CA THR A 210 8.99 10.42 16.25
C THR A 210 10.06 9.40 15.85
N GLY A 211 10.85 9.71 14.83
CA GLY A 211 11.81 8.77 14.22
C GLY A 211 11.15 7.63 13.43
N ILE A 212 9.82 7.64 13.29
CA ILE A 212 9.10 6.59 12.55
C ILE A 212 9.35 6.79 11.06
N ALA A 213 9.79 5.73 10.39
CA ALA A 213 9.95 5.67 8.95
C ALA A 213 8.75 5.00 8.25
N CYS A 214 8.49 5.43 7.01
CA CYS A 214 7.56 4.79 6.08
C CYS A 214 8.14 3.44 5.58
N PHE A 215 7.48 2.81 4.59
CA PHE A 215 7.96 1.52 4.08
C PHE A 215 9.13 1.70 3.10
N SER A 216 10.17 0.89 3.31
CA SER A 216 11.36 0.84 2.46
C SER A 216 11.25 -0.31 1.43
N ARG A 217 12.19 -0.37 0.49
CA ARG A 217 12.28 -1.45 -0.50
C ARG A 217 13.11 -2.65 -0.01
N GLU A 218 13.98 -2.45 0.98
CA GLU A 218 15.06 -3.39 1.30
C GLU A 218 14.56 -4.82 1.53
N ASP A 219 13.39 -4.96 2.15
CA ASP A 219 12.76 -6.25 2.47
C ASP A 219 11.71 -6.71 1.45
N LEU A 220 11.51 -5.96 0.36
CA LEU A 220 10.61 -6.35 -0.74
C LEU A 220 11.30 -7.21 -1.79
N THR A 221 12.51 -7.68 -1.50
CA THR A 221 13.24 -8.56 -2.41
C THR A 221 12.41 -9.82 -2.58
N PRO A 222 11.88 -10.10 -3.78
CA PRO A 222 11.16 -11.34 -4.00
C PRO A 222 12.11 -12.51 -3.74
N PRO A 223 11.62 -13.64 -3.20
CA PRO A 223 12.41 -14.86 -3.09
C PRO A 223 12.89 -15.33 -4.47
#